data_AF-A0A7S2IFC5-F1
#
_entry.id   AF-A0A7S2IFC5-F1
#
_cell.length_a   1.000
_cell.length_b   1.000
_cell.length_c   1.000
_cell.angle_alpha   90.00
_cell.angle_beta   90.00
_cell.angle_gamma   90.00
#
_symmetry.space_group_name_H-M   'P 1'
#
loop_
_entity.id
_entity.type
_entity.pdbx_description
1 polymer ?
#
loop_
_entity_poly.entity_id
_entity_poly.type
_entity_poly.pdbx_seq_one_letter_code
_entity_poly.pdbx_strand_id
1 'polypeptide(L)'
;AFEPEGANVEVSCLVWVYWVPPEPEDAEDEADEEVEPAPGMVFVAADPAQIPEEAQPVAGSVECPGAAPQSVVLDGKGMGPIHLSCPSRAGRCEPPECVLAGLHLRLDPPKDFTFRAKDPSPFRERVDECGGCELDRLIACPAVLGFFVPVPLPPLTLSLRSPCCGLAMPGSSLVIGGGEPRPFGEDGTLA
;
A
#
# COMPACT_ATOMS: atom_id res chain seq x y z
N ALA A 1 24.24 34.60 -36.70
CA ALA A 1 23.41 33.41 -36.47
C ALA A 1 22.81 33.56 -35.08
N PHE A 2 21.49 33.54 -34.96
CA PHE A 2 20.79 33.64 -33.68
C PHE A 2 20.57 32.21 -33.22
N GLU A 3 21.34 31.72 -32.25
CA GLU A 3 21.05 30.45 -31.59
C GLU A 3 19.76 30.66 -30.79
N PRO A 4 18.72 29.83 -30.96
CA PRO A 4 17.51 29.97 -30.16
C PRO A 4 17.87 29.71 -28.70
N GLU A 5 17.58 30.68 -27.82
CA GLU A 5 17.56 30.47 -26.38
C GLU A 5 16.76 29.19 -26.11
N GLY A 6 17.40 28.22 -25.44
CA GLY A 6 16.83 26.91 -25.19
C GLY A 6 15.43 27.04 -24.60
N ALA A 7 14.43 26.47 -25.29
CA ALA A 7 13.05 26.49 -24.83
C ALA A 7 12.98 25.88 -23.43
N ASN A 8 12.45 26.65 -22.47
CA ASN A 8 12.26 26.20 -21.11
C ASN A 8 11.05 25.26 -21.09
N VAL A 9 11.27 23.95 -21.21
CA VAL A 9 10.19 22.96 -21.20
C VAL A 9 9.79 22.69 -19.76
N GLU A 10 8.62 23.19 -19.36
CA GLU A 10 7.97 22.77 -18.12
C GLU A 10 7.27 21.43 -18.37
N VAL A 11 7.63 20.40 -17.61
CA VAL A 11 6.98 19.10 -17.67
C VAL A 11 6.02 19.00 -16.50
N SER A 12 4.73 18.84 -16.76
CA SER A 12 3.72 18.54 -15.76
C SER A 12 3.10 17.17 -16.03
N CYS A 13 2.73 16.47 -14.96
CA CYS A 13 2.00 15.21 -15.04
C CYS A 13 0.87 15.17 -14.03
N LEU A 14 -0.21 14.49 -14.42
CA LEU A 14 -1.33 14.18 -13.55
C LEU A 14 -1.19 12.73 -13.13
N VAL A 15 -1.25 12.47 -11.83
CA VAL A 15 -1.24 11.11 -11.29
C VAL A 15 -2.43 10.86 -10.40
N TRP A 16 -2.91 9.62 -10.40
CA TRP A 16 -3.96 9.13 -9.51
C TRP A 16 -3.36 8.09 -8.58
N VAL A 17 -3.77 8.14 -7.32
CA VAL A 17 -3.34 7.18 -6.29
C VAL A 17 -4.57 6.52 -5.72
N TYR A 18 -4.58 5.20 -5.74
CA TYR A 18 -5.71 4.40 -5.28
C TYR A 18 -5.21 3.07 -4.74
N TRP A 19 -6.10 2.36 -4.05
CA TRP A 19 -5.85 0.97 -3.69
C TRP A 19 -6.98 0.07 -4.15
N VAL A 20 -6.65 -1.18 -4.42
CA VAL A 20 -7.61 -2.23 -4.73
C VAL A 20 -7.63 -3.17 -3.51
N PRO A 21 -8.77 -3.30 -2.81
CA PRO A 21 -8.93 -4.26 -1.74
C PRO A 21 -8.71 -5.70 -2.21
N PRO A 22 -8.27 -6.61 -1.33
CA PRO A 22 -8.27 -8.03 -1.67
C PRO A 22 -9.68 -8.49 -2.01
N GLU A 23 -9.80 -9.40 -2.96
CA GLU A 23 -11.08 -10.04 -3.27
C GLU A 23 -11.55 -10.82 -2.03
N PRO A 24 -12.85 -10.77 -1.69
CA PRO A 24 -13.39 -11.63 -0.65
C PRO A 24 -13.22 -13.08 -1.10
N GLU A 25 -12.63 -13.92 -0.24
CA GLU A 25 -12.54 -15.36 -0.50
C GLU A 25 -13.96 -15.90 -0.68
N ASP A 26 -14.28 -16.37 -1.90
CA ASP A 26 -15.52 -17.09 -2.15
C ASP A 26 -15.52 -18.34 -1.26
N ALA A 27 -16.59 -18.52 -0.49
CA ALA A 27 -16.72 -19.55 0.56
C ALA A 27 -16.77 -21.00 0.03
N GLU A 28 -16.25 -21.27 -1.16
CA GLU A 28 -16.30 -22.57 -1.85
C GLU A 28 -14.95 -23.29 -1.95
N ASP A 29 -13.83 -22.65 -1.55
CA ASP A 29 -12.52 -23.33 -1.53
C ASP A 29 -12.27 -24.05 -0.19
N GLU A 30 -11.74 -25.26 -0.32
CA GLU A 30 -11.80 -26.36 0.64
C GLU A 30 -11.25 -26.01 2.04
N ALA A 31 -12.02 -26.42 3.06
CA ALA A 31 -11.61 -26.36 4.46
C ALA A 31 -10.37 -27.23 4.70
N ASP A 32 -9.19 -26.59 4.86
CA ASP A 32 -8.09 -26.98 5.77
C ASP A 32 -6.72 -26.33 5.43
N GLU A 33 -6.67 -25.13 4.82
CA GLU A 33 -5.45 -24.31 4.80
C GLU A 33 -5.67 -23.01 5.59
N GLU A 34 -4.77 -22.69 6.52
CA GLU A 34 -4.69 -21.35 7.14
C GLU A 34 -4.29 -20.36 6.03
N VAL A 35 -5.26 -19.92 5.23
CA VAL A 35 -5.02 -18.96 4.15
C VAL A 35 -4.71 -17.60 4.80
N GLU A 36 -3.47 -17.14 4.65
CA GLU A 36 -3.10 -15.79 5.06
C GLU A 36 -3.97 -14.80 4.26
N PRO A 37 -4.62 -13.83 4.92
CA PRO A 37 -5.51 -12.91 4.22
C PRO A 37 -4.72 -12.11 3.18
N ALA A 38 -5.23 -12.09 1.94
CA ALA A 38 -4.53 -11.47 0.82
C ALA A 38 -4.30 -9.96 1.04
N PRO A 39 -3.15 -9.41 0.61
CA PRO A 39 -2.87 -7.98 0.73
C PRO A 39 -3.62 -7.17 -0.34
N GLY A 40 -4.09 -5.98 0.04
CA GLY A 40 -4.55 -4.97 -0.91
C GLY A 40 -3.38 -4.30 -1.63
N MET A 41 -3.56 -3.95 -2.90
CA MET A 41 -2.50 -3.33 -3.71
C MET A 41 -2.69 -1.83 -3.87
N VAL A 42 -1.63 -1.05 -3.70
CA VAL A 42 -1.64 0.41 -3.86
C VAL A 42 -0.99 0.79 -5.19
N PHE A 43 -1.73 1.49 -6.04
CA PHE A 43 -1.35 1.85 -7.40
C PHE A 43 -1.14 3.35 -7.57
N VAL A 44 -0.29 3.68 -8.54
CA VAL A 44 -0.24 5.00 -9.18
C VAL A 44 -0.50 4.84 -10.67
N ALA A 45 -1.41 5.66 -11.19
CA ALA A 45 -1.79 5.72 -12.61
C ALA A 45 -1.54 7.12 -13.17
N ALA A 46 -1.33 7.22 -14.49
CA ALA A 46 -1.25 8.50 -15.21
C ALA A 46 -2.44 8.73 -16.16
N ASP A 47 -3.33 7.75 -16.29
CA ASP A 47 -4.56 7.85 -17.07
C ASP A 47 -5.74 7.35 -16.22
N PRO A 48 -6.82 8.15 -16.04
CA PRO A 48 -7.98 7.72 -15.27
C PRO A 48 -8.69 6.49 -15.85
N ALA A 49 -8.53 6.20 -17.14
CA ALA A 49 -9.08 4.99 -17.76
C ALA A 49 -8.42 3.69 -17.26
N GLN A 50 -7.27 3.79 -16.59
CA GLN A 50 -6.58 2.65 -15.97
C GLN A 50 -7.14 2.29 -14.59
N ILE A 51 -8.01 3.13 -14.02
CA ILE A 51 -8.53 2.94 -12.65
C ILE A 51 -9.68 1.95 -12.71
N PRO A 52 -9.59 0.79 -12.05
CA PRO A 52 -10.65 -0.20 -12.04
C PRO A 52 -11.83 0.25 -11.16
N GLU A 53 -13.00 -0.38 -11.31
CA GLU A 53 -14.23 0.04 -10.62
C GLU A 53 -14.19 -0.21 -9.11
N GLU A 54 -13.48 -1.25 -8.69
CA GLU A 54 -13.24 -1.63 -7.29
C GLU A 54 -12.20 -0.76 -6.57
N ALA A 55 -11.56 0.16 -7.30
CA ALA A 55 -10.56 1.06 -6.72
C ALA A 55 -11.17 1.98 -5.66
N GLN A 56 -10.42 2.15 -4.57
CA GLN A 56 -10.80 3.01 -3.45
C GLN A 56 -9.77 4.12 -3.23
N PRO A 57 -10.20 5.31 -2.77
CA PRO A 57 -9.29 6.40 -2.43
C PRO A 57 -8.43 6.02 -1.21
N VAL A 58 -7.24 6.62 -1.13
CA VAL A 58 -6.30 6.45 -0.03
C VAL A 58 -6.10 7.77 0.72
N ALA A 59 -5.77 7.70 2.01
CA ALA A 59 -5.39 8.85 2.83
C ALA A 59 -3.88 8.85 3.10
N GLY A 60 -3.31 10.02 3.36
CA GLY A 60 -1.88 10.20 3.68
C GLY A 60 -1.21 11.26 2.82
N SER A 61 -0.02 10.98 2.26
CA SER A 61 0.70 11.90 1.39
C SER A 61 1.45 11.22 0.23
N VAL A 62 1.54 11.96 -0.88
CA VAL A 62 2.47 11.70 -1.98
C VAL A 62 3.63 12.68 -1.84
N GLU A 63 4.85 12.16 -1.79
CA GLU A 63 6.08 12.95 -1.69
C GLU A 63 6.91 12.76 -2.94
N CYS A 64 7.29 13.85 -3.59
CA CYS A 64 8.12 13.84 -4.79
C CYS A 64 9.11 15.01 -4.71
N PRO A 65 10.34 14.81 -4.18
CA PRO A 65 11.29 15.89 -3.93
C PRO A 65 11.68 16.70 -5.17
N GLY A 66 11.63 16.08 -6.34
CA GLY A 66 11.93 16.70 -7.64
C GLY A 66 10.77 17.48 -8.26
N ALA A 67 9.57 17.45 -7.66
CA ALA A 67 8.37 18.09 -8.18
C ALA A 67 7.97 19.35 -7.39
N ALA A 68 7.11 20.16 -8.00
CA ALA A 68 6.35 21.23 -7.39
C ALA A 68 4.85 20.92 -7.57
N PRO A 69 4.07 20.78 -6.47
CA PRO A 69 4.53 20.74 -5.08
C PRO A 69 5.37 19.49 -4.77
N GLN A 70 6.23 19.58 -3.74
CA GLN A 70 7.06 18.45 -3.29
C GLN A 70 6.28 17.42 -2.47
N SER A 71 5.15 17.81 -1.89
CA SER A 71 4.28 16.95 -1.09
C SER A 71 2.83 17.34 -1.31
N VAL A 72 1.97 16.35 -1.50
CA VAL A 72 0.52 16.51 -1.65
C VAL A 72 -0.19 15.61 -0.66
N VAL A 73 -1.16 16.15 0.07
CA VAL A 73 -1.99 15.39 1.01
C VAL A 73 -3.13 14.70 0.27
N LEU A 74 -3.35 13.43 0.60
CA LEU A 74 -4.46 12.61 0.13
C LEU A 74 -5.50 12.55 1.24
N ASP A 75 -6.73 12.96 0.93
CA ASP A 75 -7.79 13.13 1.93
C ASP A 75 -8.64 11.88 2.18
N GLY A 76 -8.36 10.78 1.47
CA GLY A 76 -9.15 9.55 1.52
C GLY A 76 -10.53 9.65 0.88
N LYS A 77 -10.82 10.73 0.13
CA LYS A 77 -12.12 10.92 -0.55
C LYS A 77 -11.99 10.89 -2.07
N GLY A 78 -10.91 11.41 -2.61
CA GLY A 78 -10.62 11.40 -4.04
C GLY A 78 -9.35 10.63 -4.39
N MET A 79 -9.30 10.08 -5.60
CA MET A 79 -8.11 9.40 -6.13
C MET A 79 -7.15 10.33 -6.88
N GLY A 80 -7.58 11.56 -7.21
CA GLY A 80 -6.83 12.50 -8.03
C GLY A 80 -7.73 13.28 -9.00
N PRO A 81 -7.14 14.00 -9.99
CA PRO A 81 -5.71 14.00 -10.30
C PRO A 81 -4.86 14.84 -9.34
N ILE A 82 -3.65 14.37 -9.08
CA ILE A 82 -2.59 15.11 -8.41
C ILE A 82 -1.69 15.71 -9.48
N HIS A 83 -1.50 17.02 -9.44
CA HIS A 83 -0.65 17.73 -10.38
C HIS A 83 0.79 17.83 -9.86
N LEU A 84 1.74 17.23 -10.57
CA LEU A 84 3.18 17.33 -10.29
C LEU A 84 3.88 18.04 -11.44
N SER A 85 4.45 19.22 -11.19
CA SER A 85 5.30 19.93 -12.15
C SER A 85 6.77 19.72 -11.84
N CYS A 86 7.59 19.47 -12.85
CA CYS A 86 9.03 19.60 -12.75
C CYS A 86 9.41 21.08 -12.96
N PRO A 87 9.90 21.81 -11.95
CA PRO A 87 10.45 23.13 -12.20
C PRO A 87 11.65 22.97 -13.15
N SER A 88 11.70 23.79 -14.20
CA SER A 88 12.78 23.70 -15.18
C SER A 88 14.15 23.80 -14.51
N ARG A 89 15.03 22.84 -14.84
CA ARG A 89 16.43 22.81 -14.41
C ARG A 89 17.28 23.67 -15.34
N ALA A 90 16.98 24.95 -15.46
CA ALA A 90 17.84 25.88 -16.19
C ALA A 90 19.26 25.88 -15.57
N GLY A 91 20.26 25.37 -16.31
CA GLY A 91 21.68 25.49 -15.95
C GLY A 91 22.35 24.32 -15.23
N ARG A 92 21.75 23.11 -15.16
CA ARG A 92 22.47 21.91 -14.68
C ARG A 92 22.98 21.05 -15.84
N CYS A 93 24.26 20.68 -15.82
CA CYS A 93 24.92 19.84 -16.83
C CYS A 93 24.65 18.33 -16.66
N GLU A 94 23.93 17.91 -15.62
CA GLU A 94 23.56 16.51 -15.40
C GLU A 94 22.26 16.17 -16.15
N PRO A 95 22.15 14.98 -16.74
CA PRO A 95 20.89 14.55 -17.34
C PRO A 95 19.79 14.61 -16.27
N PRO A 96 18.64 15.22 -16.57
CA PRO A 96 17.55 15.29 -15.59
C PRO A 96 17.07 13.86 -15.32
N GLU A 97 17.34 13.35 -14.11
CA GLU A 97 16.65 12.15 -13.61
C GLU A 97 15.14 12.38 -13.68
N CYS A 98 14.39 11.33 -14.04
CA CYS A 98 12.94 11.40 -14.05
C CYS A 98 12.40 11.79 -12.66
N VAL A 99 11.57 12.83 -12.59
CA VAL A 99 11.01 13.33 -11.34
C VAL A 99 10.26 12.25 -10.55
N LEU A 100 9.55 11.38 -11.26
CA LEU A 100 8.80 10.27 -10.66
C LEU A 100 9.69 9.20 -10.02
N ALA A 101 10.99 9.13 -10.36
CA ALA A 101 11.95 8.24 -9.69
C ALA A 101 12.10 8.55 -8.19
N GLY A 102 11.76 9.78 -7.78
CA GLY A 102 11.74 10.21 -6.38
C GLY A 102 10.34 10.19 -5.75
N LEU A 103 9.32 9.64 -6.41
CA LEU A 103 7.96 9.58 -5.84
C LEU A 103 7.88 8.48 -4.76
N HIS A 104 7.42 8.88 -3.58
CA HIS A 104 7.20 8.03 -2.42
C HIS A 104 5.78 8.25 -1.88
N LEU A 105 5.22 7.21 -1.27
CA LEU A 105 3.92 7.25 -0.62
C LEU A 105 4.09 7.10 0.89
N ARG A 106 3.36 7.91 1.66
CA ARG A 106 3.18 7.73 3.11
C ARG A 106 1.69 7.68 3.39
N LEU A 107 1.14 6.47 3.43
CA LEU A 107 -0.31 6.29 3.48
C LEU A 107 -0.79 5.93 4.88
N ASP A 108 -1.94 6.46 5.24
CA ASP A 108 -2.71 6.03 6.40
C ASP A 108 -3.49 4.76 6.00
N PRO A 109 -3.21 3.61 6.63
CA PRO A 109 -3.85 2.38 6.25
C PRO A 109 -5.34 2.34 6.67
N PRO A 110 -6.19 1.65 5.90
CA PRO A 110 -7.53 1.28 6.35
C PRO A 110 -7.50 0.50 7.67
N LYS A 111 -8.66 0.42 8.34
CA LYS A 111 -8.81 -0.33 9.60
C LYS A 111 -8.33 -1.78 9.40
N ASP A 112 -7.55 -2.27 10.36
CA ASP A 112 -7.00 -3.64 10.37
C ASP A 112 -5.92 -3.91 9.29
N PHE A 113 -5.38 -2.87 8.64
CA PHE A 113 -4.25 -2.97 7.71
C PHE A 113 -3.04 -2.17 8.20
N THR A 114 -1.87 -2.51 7.67
CA THR A 114 -0.64 -1.71 7.73
C THR A 114 -0.14 -1.43 6.32
N PHE A 115 0.40 -0.23 6.11
CA PHE A 115 0.98 0.13 4.82
C PHE A 115 2.43 -0.33 4.73
N ARG A 116 2.76 -1.01 3.63
CA ARG A 116 4.11 -1.41 3.27
C ARG A 116 4.44 -0.90 1.88
N ALA A 117 5.27 0.12 1.79
CA ALA A 117 5.80 0.61 0.51
C ALA A 117 6.73 -0.43 -0.14
N LYS A 118 6.83 -0.40 -1.47
CA LYS A 118 7.94 -1.04 -2.18
C LYS A 118 9.18 -0.17 -2.05
N ASP A 119 10.27 -0.79 -1.64
CA ASP A 119 11.58 -0.15 -1.47
C ASP A 119 12.68 -1.08 -2.00
N PRO A 120 13.44 -0.67 -3.04
CA PRO A 120 13.30 0.58 -3.79
C PRO A 120 11.95 0.70 -4.52
N SER A 121 11.55 1.92 -4.87
CA SER A 121 10.31 2.12 -5.62
C SER A 121 10.45 1.55 -7.04
N PRO A 122 9.38 1.00 -7.66
CA PRO A 122 9.43 0.48 -9.02
C PRO A 122 9.83 1.54 -10.05
N PHE A 123 9.61 2.82 -9.73
CA PHE A 123 10.07 3.94 -10.55
C PHE A 123 11.57 4.12 -10.46
N ARG A 124 12.15 4.06 -9.25
CA ARG A 124 13.59 4.14 -9.05
C ARG A 124 14.29 2.98 -9.74
N GLU A 125 13.83 1.75 -9.50
CA GLU A 125 14.40 0.54 -10.12
C GLU A 125 14.48 0.66 -11.64
N ARG A 126 13.37 1.01 -12.29
CA ARG A 126 13.32 1.11 -13.76
C ARG A 126 14.14 2.26 -14.33
N VAL A 127 14.26 3.38 -13.61
CA VAL A 127 15.12 4.48 -14.04
C VAL A 127 16.59 4.10 -13.91
N ASP A 128 16.96 3.39 -12.84
CA ASP A 128 18.34 2.94 -12.64
C ASP A 128 18.72 1.83 -13.63
N GLU A 129 17.80 0.93 -13.97
CA GLU A 129 18.05 -0.18 -14.91
C GLU A 129 17.95 0.22 -16.39
N CYS A 130 16.90 0.96 -16.76
CA CYS A 130 16.55 1.24 -18.16
C CYS A 130 16.67 2.71 -18.55
N GLY A 131 16.91 3.62 -17.59
CA GLY A 131 16.83 5.06 -17.82
C GLY A 131 15.44 5.54 -18.27
N GLY A 132 15.39 6.75 -18.82
CA GLY A 132 14.20 7.33 -19.43
C GLY A 132 13.22 8.00 -18.47
N CYS A 133 12.01 8.27 -18.96
CA CYS A 133 10.94 8.90 -18.21
C CYS A 133 9.88 7.87 -17.79
N GLU A 134 9.55 7.81 -16.50
CA GLU A 134 8.49 6.94 -15.96
C GLU A 134 7.09 7.35 -16.38
N LEU A 135 6.89 8.60 -16.81
CA LEU A 135 5.57 9.07 -17.21
C LEU A 135 5.04 8.27 -18.41
N ASP A 136 5.88 7.99 -19.40
CA ASP A 136 5.50 7.21 -20.57
C ASP A 136 5.11 5.78 -20.19
N ARG A 137 5.81 5.20 -19.21
CA ARG A 137 5.52 3.86 -18.67
C ARG A 137 4.19 3.85 -17.91
N LEU A 138 3.93 4.88 -17.10
CA LEU A 138 2.68 5.04 -16.37
C LEU A 138 1.47 5.32 -17.26
N ILE A 139 1.65 6.03 -18.38
CA ILE A 139 0.58 6.21 -19.38
C ILE A 139 0.18 4.87 -20.00
N ALA A 140 1.13 3.95 -20.16
CA ALA A 140 0.83 2.61 -20.67
C ALA A 140 0.24 1.67 -19.61
N CYS A 141 0.73 1.73 -18.36
CA CYS A 141 0.34 0.78 -17.33
C CYS A 141 0.49 1.37 -15.91
N PRO A 142 -0.52 1.25 -15.03
CA PRO A 142 -0.40 1.66 -13.64
C PRO A 142 0.65 0.84 -12.90
N ALA A 143 1.31 1.44 -11.92
CA ALA A 143 2.38 0.81 -11.15
C ALA A 143 1.98 0.59 -9.68
N VAL A 144 2.19 -0.63 -9.17
CA VAL A 144 2.03 -0.93 -7.75
C VAL A 144 3.22 -0.39 -6.96
N LEU A 145 2.98 0.56 -6.06
CA LEU A 145 3.99 1.21 -5.21
C LEU A 145 4.00 0.73 -3.76
N GLY A 146 3.02 -0.07 -3.36
CA GLY A 146 2.96 -0.62 -2.02
C GLY A 146 1.76 -1.52 -1.83
N PHE A 147 1.58 -1.96 -0.59
CA PHE A 147 0.56 -2.90 -0.18
C PHE A 147 -0.07 -2.46 1.13
N PHE A 148 -1.37 -2.67 1.27
CA PHE A 148 -2.03 -2.73 2.57
C PHE A 148 -2.08 -4.19 2.99
N VAL A 149 -1.28 -4.54 4.00
CA VAL A 149 -1.17 -5.90 4.53
C VAL A 149 -2.06 -6.00 5.77
N PRO A 150 -2.90 -7.04 5.91
CA PRO A 150 -3.69 -7.24 7.12
C PRO A 150 -2.79 -7.26 8.37
N VAL A 151 -3.20 -6.56 9.41
CA VAL A 151 -2.55 -6.64 10.72
C VAL A 151 -2.95 -7.98 11.32
N PRO A 152 -2.01 -8.89 11.62
CA PRO A 152 -2.36 -10.12 12.31
C PRO A 152 -2.98 -9.76 13.65
N LEU A 153 -4.18 -10.28 13.91
CA LEU A 153 -4.80 -10.11 15.21
C LEU A 153 -3.84 -10.67 16.27
N PRO A 154 -3.62 -9.96 17.39
CA PRO A 154 -2.84 -10.52 18.48
C PRO A 154 -3.47 -11.86 18.88
N PRO A 155 -2.67 -12.89 19.17
CA PRO A 155 -3.19 -14.19 19.53
C PRO A 155 -4.14 -14.04 20.73
N LEU A 156 -5.39 -14.47 20.55
CA LEU A 156 -6.37 -14.45 21.63
C LEU A 156 -5.96 -15.48 22.67
N THR A 157 -5.49 -15.00 23.83
CA THR A 157 -5.23 -15.86 24.98
C THR A 157 -6.51 -15.95 25.80
N LEU A 158 -7.18 -17.10 25.73
CA LEU A 158 -8.33 -17.39 26.57
C LEU A 158 -7.86 -18.08 27.84
N SER A 159 -8.32 -17.58 28.99
CA SER A 159 -8.04 -18.19 30.27
C SER A 159 -9.31 -18.41 31.06
N LEU A 160 -9.50 -19.65 31.53
CA LEU A 160 -10.63 -20.03 32.37
C LEU A 160 -10.12 -20.33 33.77
N ARG A 161 -10.25 -19.36 34.69
CA ARG A 161 -9.80 -19.47 36.08
C ARG A 161 -10.95 -19.26 37.03
N SER A 162 -10.98 -20.07 38.09
CA SER A 162 -11.92 -19.87 39.19
C SER A 162 -11.54 -18.65 40.05
N PRO A 163 -12.51 -17.84 40.52
CA PRO A 163 -12.21 -16.67 41.37
C PRO A 163 -11.58 -17.01 42.72
N CYS A 164 -11.80 -18.22 43.23
CA CYS A 164 -11.40 -18.62 44.57
C CYS A 164 -9.93 -19.04 44.68
N CYS A 165 -9.35 -19.67 43.66
CA CYS A 165 -7.97 -20.17 43.71
C CYS A 165 -7.17 -19.91 42.43
N GLY A 166 -7.75 -19.30 41.39
CA GLY A 166 -7.06 -18.97 40.15
C GLY A 166 -6.73 -20.18 39.27
N LEU A 167 -7.20 -21.37 39.64
CA LEU A 167 -7.02 -22.62 38.90
C LEU A 167 -8.15 -22.86 37.91
N ALA A 168 -7.83 -23.63 36.86
CA ALA A 168 -8.82 -24.16 35.93
C ALA A 168 -9.82 -25.09 36.62
N MET A 169 -11.04 -25.13 36.10
CA MET A 169 -12.00 -26.16 36.51
C MET A 169 -11.59 -27.51 35.89
N PRO A 170 -11.45 -28.59 36.67
CA PRO A 170 -11.14 -29.90 36.13
C PRO A 170 -12.13 -30.34 35.05
N GLY A 171 -11.60 -30.78 33.90
CA GLY A 171 -12.42 -31.19 32.75
C GLY A 171 -12.98 -30.04 31.91
N SER A 172 -12.60 -28.78 32.19
CA SER A 172 -12.96 -27.67 31.32
C SER A 172 -12.21 -27.70 30.00
N SER A 173 -12.94 -27.38 28.93
CA SER A 173 -12.42 -27.34 27.57
C SER A 173 -13.12 -26.26 26.76
N LEU A 174 -12.46 -25.77 25.72
CA LEU A 174 -13.01 -24.83 24.76
C LEU A 174 -13.25 -25.52 23.42
N VAL A 175 -14.36 -25.21 22.78
CA VAL A 175 -14.61 -25.54 21.37
C VAL A 175 -14.72 -24.22 20.61
N ILE A 176 -13.90 -24.05 19.58
CA ILE A 176 -13.98 -22.92 18.64
C ILE A 176 -14.47 -23.48 17.30
N GLY A 177 -15.48 -22.86 16.68
CA GLY A 177 -15.95 -23.23 15.34
C GLY A 177 -16.58 -24.63 15.20
N GLY A 178 -16.93 -25.31 16.31
CA GLY A 178 -17.50 -26.66 16.28
C GLY A 178 -16.48 -27.80 16.14
N GLY A 179 -15.18 -27.51 16.24
CA GLY A 179 -14.10 -28.52 16.22
C GLY A 179 -13.97 -29.33 17.52
N GLU A 180 -12.86 -30.06 17.65
CA GLU A 180 -12.58 -30.87 18.83
C GLU A 180 -12.33 -30.01 20.09
N PRO A 181 -12.81 -30.44 21.28
CA PRO A 181 -12.57 -29.71 22.52
C PRO A 181 -11.09 -29.65 22.89
N ARG A 182 -10.56 -28.43 23.10
CA ARG A 182 -9.21 -28.18 23.60
C ARG A 182 -9.24 -27.98 25.12
N PRO A 183 -8.54 -28.79 25.93
CA PRO A 183 -8.56 -28.66 27.38
C PRO A 183 -7.78 -27.43 27.87
N PHE A 184 -8.17 -26.90 29.03
CA PHE A 184 -7.34 -25.94 29.76
C PHE A 184 -6.31 -26.66 30.64
N GLY A 185 -5.07 -26.15 30.68
CA GLY A 185 -4.03 -26.56 31.61
C GLY A 185 -4.37 -26.19 33.06
N GLU A 186 -3.56 -26.65 34.03
CA GLU A 186 -3.82 -26.38 35.46
C GLU A 186 -3.81 -24.89 35.81
N ASP A 187 -3.02 -24.10 35.08
CA ASP A 187 -2.99 -22.65 35.19
C ASP A 187 -4.19 -21.98 34.49
N GLY A 188 -5.11 -22.72 33.89
CA GLY A 188 -6.27 -22.17 33.21
C GLY A 188 -5.95 -21.49 31.89
N THR A 189 -4.79 -21.72 31.28
CA THR A 189 -4.53 -21.36 29.88
C THR A 189 -4.86 -22.53 28.94
N LEU A 190 -5.17 -22.25 27.68
CA LEU A 190 -5.36 -23.31 26.68
C LEU A 190 -4.06 -24.08 26.48
N ALA A 191 -4.12 -25.41 26.62
CA ALA A 191 -3.01 -26.32 26.42
C ALA A 191 -2.80 -26.70 24.95
#